data_AF-A0A7R9YW74-F1
#
_entry.id   AF-A0A7R9YW74-F1
#
_cell.length_a   1.000
_cell.length_b   1.000
_cell.length_c   1.000
_cell.angle_alpha   90.00
_cell.angle_beta   90.00
_cell.angle_gamma   90.00
#
_symmetry.space_group_name_H-M   'P 1'
#
loop_
_entity.id
_entity.type
_entity.pdbx_description
1 polymer ?
#
loop_
_entity_poly.entity_id
_entity_poly.type
_entity_poly.pdbx_seq_one_letter_code
_entity_poly.pdbx_strand_id
1 'polypeptide(L)'
;DGSDGGGDDDDDGNAADDENAAHGDGGKGADGGSVAAPPRGRGGVDQDEDIMATLQGHTLPSLYAHLIKDDEVRAPVAIAIVKLLALLPARTERQHLPRVLASVSNLLKSRAQRVRDDARKVLVSVAAMLGPDYLLLAL
;
A
#
# COMPACT_ATOMS: atom_id res chain seq x y z
N ASP A 1 -31.13 -47.71 21.55
CA ASP A 1 -30.51 -46.56 22.22
C ASP A 1 -30.30 -45.49 21.17
N GLY A 2 -30.79 -44.29 21.41
CA GLY A 2 -30.65 -43.13 20.52
C GLY A 2 -31.81 -42.89 19.54
N SER A 3 -33.00 -42.60 20.05
CA SER A 3 -34.03 -41.83 19.33
C SER A 3 -33.60 -40.36 19.35
N ASP A 4 -33.37 -39.73 18.20
CA ASP A 4 -33.12 -38.29 18.13
C ASP A 4 -34.35 -37.62 17.51
N GLY A 5 -35.13 -37.03 18.40
CA GLY A 5 -36.26 -36.16 18.09
C GLY A 5 -35.91 -34.75 18.56
N GLY A 6 -36.22 -33.78 17.72
CA GLY A 6 -36.12 -32.35 18.03
C GLY A 6 -36.32 -31.57 16.74
N GLY A 7 -37.17 -30.56 16.65
CA GLY A 7 -38.12 -30.02 17.60
C GLY A 7 -38.96 -29.04 16.78
N ASP A 8 -40.26 -29.24 16.80
CA ASP A 8 -41.23 -28.26 16.32
C ASP A 8 -41.76 -27.50 17.55
N ASP A 9 -42.24 -26.29 17.26
CA ASP A 9 -43.14 -25.47 18.04
C ASP A 9 -42.53 -24.36 18.93
N ASP A 10 -43.37 -23.32 19.02
CA ASP A 10 -43.30 -22.09 19.79
C ASP A 10 -42.60 -20.91 19.07
N ASP A 11 -43.19 -19.73 18.92
CA ASP A 11 -44.48 -19.21 19.40
C ASP A 11 -44.72 -17.85 18.73
N ASP A 12 -45.97 -17.46 18.80
CA ASP A 12 -46.67 -16.34 18.20
C ASP A 12 -46.10 -14.93 18.48
N GLY A 13 -46.31 -14.05 17.51
CA GLY A 13 -46.06 -12.61 17.62
C GLY A 13 -46.94 -11.80 16.66
N ASN A 14 -48.25 -11.80 16.90
CA ASN A 14 -49.22 -10.90 16.27
C ASN A 14 -49.49 -9.67 17.14
N ALA A 15 -49.36 -8.47 16.56
CA ALA A 15 -50.12 -7.24 16.85
C ALA A 15 -49.60 -6.17 15.87
N ALA A 16 -50.39 -5.70 14.89
CA ALA A 16 -51.40 -4.64 15.05
C ALA A 16 -50.71 -3.30 15.41
N ASP A 17 -50.85 -2.18 14.75
CA ASP A 17 -51.64 -1.63 13.64
C ASP A 17 -50.82 -0.39 13.19
N ASP A 18 -50.83 0.01 11.92
CA ASP A 18 -51.04 1.44 11.66
C ASP A 18 -51.42 1.72 10.21
N GLU A 19 -52.36 2.62 10.11
CA GLU A 19 -53.17 2.97 8.98
C GLU A 19 -52.39 3.93 8.07
N ASN A 20 -52.40 3.71 6.75
CA ASN A 20 -52.29 4.86 5.86
C ASN A 20 -53.11 4.68 4.59
N ALA A 21 -54.25 5.36 4.62
CA ALA A 21 -55.18 5.52 3.52
C ALA A 21 -54.58 6.40 2.40
N ALA A 22 -54.96 6.02 1.19
CA ALA A 22 -54.76 6.66 -0.09
C ALA A 22 -54.64 8.21 -0.11
N HIS A 23 -53.65 8.69 -0.86
CA HIS A 23 -53.93 9.73 -1.85
C HIS A 23 -53.05 9.53 -3.09
N GLY A 24 -53.69 9.08 -4.17
CA GLY A 24 -53.15 9.23 -5.51
C GLY A 24 -53.53 10.61 -6.03
N ASP A 25 -52.53 11.37 -6.47
CA ASP A 25 -52.74 12.45 -7.44
C ASP A 25 -51.74 12.26 -8.57
N GLY A 26 -52.28 12.18 -9.79
CA GLY A 26 -51.51 12.02 -11.01
C GLY A 26 -51.14 13.38 -11.58
N GLY A 27 -49.85 13.63 -11.76
CA GLY A 27 -49.34 14.76 -12.52
C GLY A 27 -48.25 14.31 -13.49
N LYS A 28 -48.56 14.31 -14.78
CA LYS A 28 -47.73 13.86 -15.90
C LYS A 28 -47.21 15.09 -16.66
N GLY A 29 -45.90 15.12 -16.98
CA GLY A 29 -45.23 16.12 -17.84
C GLY A 29 -44.41 17.13 -17.03
N ALA A 30 -43.20 17.55 -17.39
CA ALA A 30 -42.44 17.52 -18.64
C ALA A 30 -40.93 17.50 -18.30
N ASP A 31 -40.13 16.76 -19.06
CA ASP A 31 -39.07 17.30 -19.93
C ASP A 31 -37.97 18.11 -19.21
N GLY A 32 -36.77 17.52 -19.15
CA GLY A 32 -35.60 18.16 -18.55
C GLY A 32 -34.46 17.17 -18.30
N GLY A 33 -34.05 16.44 -19.34
CA GLY A 33 -32.83 15.64 -19.30
C GLY A 33 -31.60 16.53 -19.13
N SER A 34 -31.21 16.81 -17.89
CA SER A 34 -29.87 17.34 -17.59
C SER A 34 -28.90 16.16 -17.62
N VAL A 35 -28.49 15.82 -18.84
CA VAL A 35 -27.31 15.01 -19.10
C VAL A 35 -26.13 15.49 -18.26
N ALA A 36 -25.46 14.52 -17.65
CA ALA A 36 -24.21 14.68 -16.96
C ALA A 36 -23.22 15.52 -17.79
N ALA A 37 -22.57 16.46 -17.11
CA ALA A 37 -21.23 16.87 -17.47
C ALA A 37 -20.50 17.32 -16.21
N PRO A 38 -19.56 16.52 -15.69
CA PRO A 38 -18.42 17.09 -14.98
C PRO A 38 -17.42 17.62 -16.01
N PRO A 39 -17.18 18.93 -16.14
CA PRO A 39 -15.96 19.42 -16.77
C PRO A 39 -14.88 19.50 -15.67
N ARG A 40 -14.07 18.45 -15.53
CA ARG A 40 -12.73 18.35 -16.15
C ARG A 40 -11.82 19.53 -15.79
N GLY A 41 -10.90 19.29 -14.87
CA GLY A 41 -9.79 20.20 -14.62
C GLY A 41 -8.98 19.95 -13.34
N ARG A 42 -8.62 18.70 -12.99
CA ARG A 42 -7.60 18.42 -11.96
C ARG A 42 -6.60 17.32 -12.35
N GLY A 43 -6.39 17.08 -13.64
CA GLY A 43 -5.54 15.98 -14.12
C GLY A 43 -4.03 16.12 -13.90
N GLY A 44 -3.55 17.01 -13.02
CA GLY A 44 -2.11 17.21 -12.77
C GLY A 44 -1.68 16.81 -11.36
N VAL A 45 -2.38 17.31 -10.34
CA VAL A 45 -2.05 17.07 -8.92
C VAL A 45 -2.47 15.69 -8.43
N ASP A 46 -3.57 15.13 -8.98
CA ASP A 46 -4.06 13.82 -8.55
C ASP A 46 -3.15 12.68 -9.07
N GLN A 47 -2.57 12.85 -10.27
CA GLN A 47 -1.68 11.83 -10.86
C GLN A 47 -0.38 11.65 -10.08
N ASP A 48 0.25 12.74 -9.64
CA ASP A 48 1.47 12.67 -8.85
C ASP A 48 1.22 11.99 -7.50
N GLU A 49 0.08 12.28 -6.87
CA GLU A 49 -0.30 11.72 -5.58
C GLU A 49 -0.68 10.23 -5.70
N ASP A 50 -1.40 9.85 -6.75
CA ASP A 50 -1.72 8.46 -7.08
C ASP A 50 -0.46 7.64 -7.43
N ILE A 51 0.47 8.24 -8.17
CA ILE A 51 1.78 7.63 -8.47
C ILE A 51 2.55 7.43 -7.17
N MET A 52 2.63 8.44 -6.29
CA MET A 52 3.32 8.32 -5.01
C MET A 52 2.69 7.25 -4.11
N ALA A 53 1.36 7.21 -4.04
CA ALA A 53 0.62 6.19 -3.28
C ALA A 53 0.88 4.78 -3.81
N THR A 54 0.90 4.61 -5.14
CA THR A 54 1.20 3.32 -5.78
C THR A 54 2.66 2.91 -5.55
N LEU A 55 3.59 3.88 -5.64
CA LEU A 55 5.01 3.63 -5.43
C LEU A 55 5.28 3.17 -3.99
N GLN A 56 4.69 3.85 -3.01
CA GLN A 56 4.85 3.54 -1.58
C GLN A 56 4.08 2.30 -1.15
N GLY A 57 2.84 2.15 -1.61
CA GLY A 57 1.93 1.08 -1.19
C GLY A 57 2.21 -0.27 -1.85
N HIS A 58 2.79 -0.28 -3.05
CA HIS A 58 2.97 -1.51 -3.81
C HIS A 58 4.41 -1.74 -4.30
N THR A 59 5.04 -0.76 -4.96
CA THR A 59 6.34 -1.00 -5.61
C THR A 59 7.50 -1.13 -4.62
N LEU A 60 7.56 -0.28 -3.59
CA LEU A 60 8.58 -0.36 -2.55
C LEU A 60 8.51 -1.71 -1.81
N PRO A 61 7.34 -2.14 -1.28
CA PRO A 61 7.20 -3.46 -0.66
C PRO A 61 7.62 -4.61 -1.57
N SER A 62 7.24 -4.56 -2.86
CA SER A 62 7.60 -5.59 -3.84
C SER A 62 9.12 -5.65 -4.06
N LEU A 63 9.80 -4.50 -4.13
CA LEU A 63 11.26 -4.46 -4.25
C LEU A 63 11.96 -4.92 -2.97
N TYR A 64 11.46 -4.54 -1.79
CA TYR A 64 12.01 -5.03 -0.51
C TYR A 64 11.88 -6.55 -0.37
N ALA A 65 10.77 -7.13 -0.84
CA ALA A 65 10.57 -8.59 -0.83
C ALA A 65 11.63 -9.32 -1.67
N HIS A 66 12.16 -8.66 -2.71
CA HIS A 66 13.18 -9.21 -3.59
C HIS A 66 14.60 -8.74 -3.28
N LEU A 67 14.80 -7.93 -2.24
CA LEU A 67 16.10 -7.38 -1.86
C LEU A 67 17.05 -8.46 -1.35
N ILE A 68 16.51 -9.41 -0.58
CA ILE A 68 17.24 -10.51 0.03
C ILE A 68 16.63 -11.80 -0.47
N LYS A 69 17.47 -12.68 -1.02
CA LYS A 69 17.05 -14.02 -1.44
C LYS A 69 18.10 -15.01 -0.95
N ASP A 70 17.67 -16.05 -0.23
CA ASP A 70 18.57 -17.10 0.29
C ASP A 70 19.75 -16.53 1.12
N ASP A 71 19.48 -15.54 1.97
CA ASP A 71 20.47 -14.75 2.73
C ASP A 71 21.48 -13.94 1.89
N GLU A 72 21.32 -13.88 0.57
CA GLU A 72 22.14 -13.05 -0.32
C GLU A 72 21.44 -11.74 -0.67
N VAL A 73 22.19 -10.63 -0.64
CA VAL A 73 21.70 -9.34 -1.11
C VAL A 73 21.73 -9.30 -2.63
N ARG A 74 20.59 -8.98 -3.25
CA ARG A 74 20.52 -8.73 -4.69
C ARG A 74 20.92 -7.28 -4.95
N ALA A 75 22.21 -7.06 -5.16
CA ALA A 75 22.80 -5.76 -5.48
C ALA A 75 21.98 -4.88 -6.46
N PRO A 76 21.51 -5.38 -7.63
CA PRO A 76 20.73 -4.56 -8.55
C PRO A 76 19.38 -4.11 -7.96
N VAL A 77 18.75 -4.92 -7.09
CA VAL A 77 17.49 -4.56 -6.42
C VAL A 77 17.73 -3.50 -5.35
N ALA A 78 18.79 -3.66 -4.55
CA ALA A 78 19.20 -2.64 -3.57
C ALA A 78 19.42 -1.27 -4.24
N ILE A 79 20.11 -1.28 -5.39
CA ILE A 79 20.37 -0.09 -6.18
C ILE A 79 19.06 0.50 -6.74
N ALA A 80 18.15 -0.34 -7.26
CA ALA A 80 16.86 0.11 -7.76
C ALA A 80 16.01 0.79 -6.67
N ILE A 81 15.97 0.22 -5.46
CA ILE A 81 15.26 0.81 -4.33
C ILE A 81 15.86 2.18 -4.00
N VAL A 82 17.18 2.27 -3.89
CA VAL A 82 17.85 3.55 -3.55
C VAL A 82 17.62 4.61 -4.62
N LYS A 83 17.71 4.23 -5.89
CA LYS A 83 17.39 5.15 -7.00
C LYS A 83 15.94 5.59 -6.98
N LEU A 84 15.01 4.68 -6.69
CA LEU A 84 13.61 5.03 -6.54
C LEU A 84 13.44 6.02 -5.39
N LEU A 85 14.00 5.74 -4.21
CA LEU A 85 13.94 6.63 -3.06
C LEU A 85 14.55 8.01 -3.32
N ALA A 86 15.65 8.09 -4.06
CA ALA A 86 16.28 9.36 -4.44
C ALA A 86 15.45 10.19 -5.44
N LEU A 87 14.51 9.56 -6.15
CA LEU A 87 13.54 10.25 -7.01
C LEU A 87 12.30 10.72 -6.23
N LEU A 88 12.11 10.25 -4.99
CA LEU A 88 10.99 10.65 -4.14
C LEU A 88 11.31 11.94 -3.37
N PRO A 89 10.29 12.67 -2.89
CA PRO A 89 10.48 13.87 -2.09
C PRO A 89 11.28 13.56 -0.82
N ALA A 90 12.15 14.50 -0.41
CA ALA A 90 13.11 14.33 0.69
C ALA A 90 12.49 13.82 2.02
N ARG A 91 11.20 14.08 2.27
CA ARG A 91 10.49 13.59 3.46
C ARG A 91 10.34 12.07 3.44
N THR A 92 9.89 11.51 2.32
CA THR A 92 9.68 10.07 2.17
C THR A 92 11.00 9.34 2.05
N GLU A 93 11.95 9.88 1.29
CA GLU A 93 13.28 9.30 1.15
C GLU A 93 13.94 9.07 2.52
N ARG A 94 13.96 10.10 3.38
CA ARG A 94 14.55 10.01 4.73
C ARG A 94 13.87 8.99 5.64
N GLN A 95 12.61 8.67 5.40
CA GLN A 95 11.88 7.67 6.18
C GLN A 95 12.20 6.24 5.74
N HIS A 96 12.35 6.00 4.44
CA HIS A 96 12.55 4.66 3.87
C HIS A 96 14.02 4.25 3.74
N LEU A 97 14.93 5.22 3.58
CA LEU A 97 16.35 4.97 3.38
C LEU A 97 17.01 4.24 4.57
N PRO A 98 16.75 4.61 5.84
CA PRO A 98 17.22 3.84 6.99
C PRO A 98 16.73 2.40 6.99
N ARG A 99 15.51 2.14 6.50
CA ARG A 99 14.94 0.79 6.42
C ARG A 99 15.69 -0.09 5.42
N VAL A 100 16.08 0.44 4.26
CA VAL A 100 16.94 -0.28 3.29
C VAL A 100 18.29 -0.58 3.91
N LEU A 101 18.94 0.43 4.49
CA LEU A 101 20.26 0.29 5.08
C LEU A 101 20.26 -0.70 6.23
N ALA A 102 19.24 -0.67 7.09
CA ALA A 102 19.08 -1.63 8.19
C ALA A 102 18.91 -3.07 7.67
N SER A 103 18.13 -3.25 6.59
CA SER A 103 17.93 -4.57 5.97
C SER A 103 19.25 -5.15 5.45
N VAL A 104 20.05 -4.37 4.72
CA VAL A 104 21.36 -4.82 4.22
C VAL A 104 22.39 -4.94 5.36
N SER A 105 22.34 -4.05 6.35
CA SER A 105 23.22 -4.12 7.53
C SER A 105 22.95 -5.34 8.40
N ASN A 106 21.72 -5.84 8.44
CA ASN A 106 21.39 -7.08 9.12
C ASN A 106 22.09 -8.29 8.49
N LEU A 107 22.37 -8.28 7.18
CA LEU A 107 23.14 -9.34 6.52
C LEU A 107 24.61 -9.38 6.97
N LEU A 108 25.15 -8.26 7.47
CA LEU A 108 26.49 -8.25 8.07
C LEU A 108 26.59 -9.14 9.32
N LYS A 109 25.45 -9.45 9.97
CA LYS A 109 25.38 -10.37 11.12
C LYS A 109 25.46 -11.84 10.71
N SER A 110 25.40 -12.15 9.41
CA SER A 110 25.51 -13.53 8.93
C SER A 110 26.85 -14.17 9.29
N ARG A 111 26.84 -15.47 9.57
CA ARG A 111 28.06 -16.26 9.80
C ARG A 111 28.85 -16.50 8.51
N ALA A 112 28.17 -16.46 7.36
CA ALA A 112 28.77 -16.70 6.06
C ALA A 112 29.60 -15.50 5.59
N GLN A 113 30.88 -15.71 5.31
CA GLN A 113 31.79 -14.66 4.86
C GLN A 113 31.33 -14.03 3.53
N ARG A 114 30.88 -14.85 2.58
CA ARG A 114 30.37 -14.41 1.28
C ARG A 114 29.20 -13.43 1.42
N VAL A 115 28.24 -13.74 2.29
CA VAL A 115 27.09 -12.86 2.58
C VAL A 115 27.54 -11.51 3.12
N ARG A 116 28.50 -11.50 4.06
CA ARG A 116 29.05 -10.25 4.61
C ARG A 116 29.77 -9.42 3.54
N ASP A 117 30.56 -10.06 2.68
CA ASP A 117 31.31 -9.37 1.64
C ASP A 117 30.38 -8.79 0.57
N ASP A 118 29.31 -9.49 0.20
CA ASP A 118 28.33 -8.99 -0.75
C ASP A 118 27.49 -7.85 -0.14
N ALA A 119 27.09 -7.97 1.14
CA ALA A 119 26.43 -6.89 1.88
C ALA A 119 27.32 -5.62 1.95
N ARG A 120 28.62 -5.76 2.22
CA ARG A 120 29.58 -4.64 2.22
C ARG A 120 29.67 -3.97 0.86
N LYS A 121 29.82 -4.73 -0.23
CA LYS A 121 29.86 -4.19 -1.59
C LYS A 121 28.62 -3.38 -1.91
N VAL A 122 27.44 -3.90 -1.55
CA VAL A 122 26.17 -3.20 -1.77
C VAL A 122 26.09 -1.94 -0.94
N LEU A 123 26.43 -1.98 0.36
CA LEU A 123 26.45 -0.78 1.21
C LEU A 123 27.37 0.30 0.68
N VAL A 124 28.58 -0.06 0.22
CA VAL A 124 29.52 0.89 -0.41
C VAL A 124 28.93 1.47 -1.69
N SER A 125 28.33 0.65 -2.55
CA SER A 125 27.70 1.13 -3.78
C SER A 125 26.52 2.05 -3.50
N VAL A 126 25.70 1.75 -2.50
CA VAL A 126 24.56 2.57 -2.07
C VAL A 126 25.03 3.90 -1.50
N ALA A 127 26.03 3.88 -0.62
CA ALA A 127 26.64 5.08 -0.05
C ALA A 127 27.25 5.97 -1.14
N ALA A 128 27.93 5.39 -2.13
CA ALA A 128 28.50 6.13 -3.25
C ALA A 128 27.44 6.80 -4.15
N MET A 129 26.25 6.22 -4.28
CA MET A 129 25.16 6.79 -5.07
C MET A 129 24.42 7.93 -4.36
N LEU A 130 24.20 7.78 -3.05
CA LEU A 130 23.53 8.82 -2.25
C LEU A 130 24.42 10.04 -2.04
N GLY A 131 25.75 9.83 -1.96
CA GLY A 131 26.71 10.89 -1.73
C GLY A 131 26.86 11.28 -0.25
N PRO A 132 27.76 12.24 0.05
CA PRO A 132 28.15 12.59 1.41
C PRO A 132 27.03 13.19 2.25
N ASP A 133 26.05 13.84 1.62
CA ASP A 133 24.93 14.50 2.30
C ASP A 133 24.03 13.52 3.07
N TYR A 134 23.95 12.26 2.62
CA TYR A 134 23.18 11.21 3.29
C TYR A 134 24.01 10.42 4.31
N LEU A 135 25.33 10.34 4.13
CA LEU A 135 26.22 9.73 5.11
C LEU A 135 26.30 10.54 6.41
N LEU A 136 26.28 11.87 6.31
CA LEU A 136 26.24 12.76 7.47
C LEU A 136 24.90 12.71 8.24
N LEU A 137 23.82 12.31 7.57
CA LEU A 137 22.49 12.18 8.19
C LEU A 137 22.31 10.82 8.88
N ALA A 138 23.01 9.79 8.42
CA ALA A 138 22.90 8.41 8.91
C ALA A 138 23.87 8.08 10.06
N LEU A 139 24.82 8.97 10.37
CA LEU A 139 25.74 8.89 11.51
C LEU A 139 25.21 9.67 12.72
#